data_AF-A0A3A8ZFA6-F1
#
_entry.id   AF-A0A3A8ZFA6-F1
#
_cell.length_a   1.000
_cell.length_b   1.000
_cell.length_c   1.000
_cell.angle_alpha   90.00
_cell.angle_beta   90.00
_cell.angle_gamma   90.00
#
_symmetry.space_group_name_H-M   'P 1'
#
loop_
_entity.id
_entity.type
_entity.pdbx_description
1 polymer ?
#
loop_
_entity_poly.entity_id
_entity_poly.type
_entity_poly.pdbx_seq_one_letter_code
_entity_poly.pdbx_strand_id
1 'polypeptide(L)'
;MICRLFGYRDIEINDDDISVVMRNRRLSDFEYSFEIKNQELKEIYDRICQVNGNGLEILTGHRYEVAIDVDYPMMRRQEFPILSNDEENHIKYEIGFCSIEYCIYLLCMIIEKSHQENKRRVVLPMKLRRVIDSRFIMEENEELDWKKVLTQGLRELSIKIYDENANNIEKFRIKK
;
A
#
# COMPACT_ATOMS: atom_id res chain seq x y z
N MET A 1 -12.90 -1.99 3.89
CA MET A 1 -12.55 -1.85 2.45
C MET A 1 -11.43 -2.80 2.02
N ILE A 2 -10.37 -2.93 2.81
CA ILE A 2 -9.21 -3.81 2.55
C ILE A 2 -9.63 -5.23 2.16
N CYS A 3 -10.55 -5.83 2.91
CA CYS A 3 -11.01 -7.19 2.63
C CYS A 3 -11.68 -7.37 1.26
N ARG A 4 -12.26 -6.30 0.68
CA ARG A 4 -12.79 -6.32 -0.69
C ARG A 4 -11.70 -6.45 -1.74
N LEU A 5 -10.48 -6.00 -1.45
CA LEU A 5 -9.29 -6.19 -2.31
C LEU A 5 -8.84 -7.65 -2.30
N PHE A 6 -9.03 -8.33 -1.17
CA PHE A 6 -8.81 -9.78 -1.03
C PHE A 6 -9.99 -10.63 -1.50
N GLY A 7 -11.06 -10.01 -2.03
CA GLY A 7 -12.19 -10.70 -2.63
C GLY A 7 -13.39 -10.96 -1.70
N TYR A 8 -13.32 -10.56 -0.43
CA TYR A 8 -14.41 -10.69 0.54
C TYR A 8 -15.40 -9.53 0.42
N ARG A 9 -16.70 -9.83 0.26
CA ARG A 9 -17.75 -8.82 0.04
C ARG A 9 -18.71 -8.68 1.21
N ASP A 10 -19.01 -9.79 1.87
CA ASP A 10 -19.97 -9.86 2.97
C ASP A 10 -19.18 -10.22 4.22
N ILE A 11 -18.83 -9.20 5.00
CA ILE A 11 -18.02 -9.32 6.21
C ILE A 11 -18.80 -8.66 7.33
N GLU A 12 -18.91 -9.36 8.45
CA GLU A 12 -19.48 -8.82 9.67
C GLU A 12 -18.56 -7.72 10.21
N ILE A 13 -19.13 -6.56 10.52
CA ILE A 13 -18.36 -5.45 11.09
C ILE A 13 -18.32 -5.67 12.60
N ASN A 14 -17.21 -6.21 13.08
CA ASN A 14 -16.94 -6.43 14.49
C ASN A 14 -15.45 -6.12 14.79
N ASP A 15 -15.05 -6.28 16.05
CA ASP A 15 -13.68 -6.03 16.51
C ASP A 15 -12.77 -7.26 16.41
N ASP A 16 -13.21 -8.32 15.74
CA ASP A 16 -12.45 -9.55 15.62
C ASP A 16 -11.34 -9.43 14.56
N ASP A 17 -10.33 -10.29 14.71
CA ASP A 17 -9.30 -10.47 13.70
C ASP A 17 -9.89 -11.13 12.44
N ILE A 18 -9.39 -10.71 11.27
CA ILE A 18 -9.95 -11.15 9.99
C ILE A 18 -9.04 -12.20 9.38
N SER A 19 -9.51 -13.45 9.37
CA SER A 19 -8.89 -14.54 8.62
C SER A 19 -9.20 -14.42 7.13
N VAL A 20 -8.15 -14.28 6.31
CA VAL A 20 -8.24 -14.18 4.86
C VAL A 20 -7.65 -15.44 4.25
N VAL A 21 -8.41 -16.08 3.36
CA VAL A 21 -8.01 -17.27 2.60
C VAL A 21 -8.05 -16.92 1.11
N MET A 22 -6.89 -16.98 0.47
CA MET A 22 -6.71 -16.73 -0.95
C MET A 22 -6.48 -18.06 -1.67
N ARG A 23 -7.32 -18.34 -2.67
CA ARG A 23 -7.17 -19.52 -3.54
C ARG A 23 -6.38 -19.19 -4.78
N ASN A 24 -5.36 -20.00 -5.08
CA ASN A 24 -4.72 -19.97 -6.39
C ASN A 24 -5.65 -20.62 -7.43
N ARG A 25 -6.27 -19.83 -8.30
CA ARG A 25 -7.25 -20.34 -9.28
C ARG A 25 -6.63 -21.23 -10.38
N ARG A 26 -5.31 -21.35 -10.47
CA ARG A 26 -4.62 -22.16 -11.49
C ARG A 26 -3.87 -23.37 -10.92
N LEU A 27 -3.34 -23.25 -9.71
CA LEU A 27 -2.76 -24.36 -8.95
C LEU A 27 -3.81 -24.77 -7.94
N SER A 28 -4.65 -25.76 -8.30
CA SER A 28 -5.87 -26.14 -7.58
C SER A 28 -5.68 -26.52 -6.11
N ASP A 29 -4.43 -26.70 -5.67
CA ASP A 29 -4.13 -27.39 -4.40
C ASP A 29 -3.45 -26.47 -3.37
N PHE A 30 -3.21 -25.19 -3.68
CA PHE A 30 -2.61 -24.24 -2.74
C PHE A 30 -3.60 -23.15 -2.31
N GLU A 31 -4.03 -23.25 -1.05
CA GLU A 31 -4.69 -22.17 -0.32
C GLU A 31 -3.64 -21.43 0.50
N TYR A 32 -3.61 -20.10 0.37
CA TYR A 32 -2.81 -19.24 1.23
C TYR A 32 -3.73 -18.58 2.24
N SER A 33 -3.34 -18.56 3.51
CA SER A 33 -4.07 -17.85 4.53
C SER A 33 -3.17 -16.90 5.30
N PHE A 34 -3.76 -15.81 5.75
CA PHE A 34 -3.15 -14.85 6.65
C PHE A 34 -4.23 -14.18 7.49
N GLU A 35 -3.80 -13.59 8.59
CA GLU A 35 -4.67 -12.90 9.53
C GLU A 35 -4.40 -11.39 9.46
N ILE A 36 -5.47 -10.60 9.38
CA ILE A 36 -5.40 -9.15 9.56
C ILE A 36 -5.83 -8.88 11.00
N LYS A 37 -4.86 -8.56 11.85
CA LYS A 37 -5.14 -8.24 13.25
C LYS A 37 -5.81 -6.88 13.34
N ASN A 38 -6.96 -6.82 14.03
CA ASN A 38 -7.74 -5.60 14.17
C ASN A 38 -6.92 -4.47 14.80
N GLN A 39 -6.21 -4.80 15.89
CA GLN A 39 -5.36 -3.87 16.62
C GLN A 39 -4.21 -3.32 15.75
N GLU A 40 -3.55 -4.18 14.96
CA GLU A 40 -2.47 -3.76 14.06
C GLU A 40 -3.01 -2.81 12.97
N LEU A 41 -4.14 -3.17 12.35
CA LEU A 41 -4.77 -2.33 11.34
C LEU A 41 -5.17 -0.97 11.92
N LYS A 42 -5.72 -0.96 13.14
CA LYS A 42 -6.09 0.26 13.85
C LYS A 42 -4.87 1.14 14.12
N GLU A 43 -3.76 0.58 14.58
CA GLU A 43 -2.52 1.33 14.80
C GLU A 43 -2.01 1.98 13.51
N ILE A 44 -2.04 1.26 12.39
CA ILE A 44 -1.63 1.82 11.09
C ILE A 44 -2.59 2.95 10.69
N TYR A 45 -3.89 2.76 10.85
CA TYR A 45 -4.90 3.76 10.54
C TYR A 45 -4.73 5.03 11.41
N ASP A 46 -4.57 4.87 12.72
CA ASP A 46 -4.38 5.97 13.66
C ASP A 46 -3.11 6.77 13.35
N ARG A 47 -2.02 6.09 12.94
CA ARG A 47 -0.82 6.76 12.43
C ARG A 47 -1.14 7.59 11.19
N ILE A 48 -1.85 7.02 10.21
CA ILE A 48 -2.22 7.72 8.97
C ILE A 48 -3.12 8.93 9.23
N CYS A 49 -4.05 8.86 10.18
CA CYS A 49 -4.89 10.00 10.55
C CYS A 49 -4.09 11.19 11.13
N GLN A 50 -2.88 10.94 11.64
CA GLN A 50 -2.00 11.97 12.20
C GLN A 50 -0.95 12.46 11.19
N VAL A 51 -0.84 11.81 10.02
CA VAL A 51 0.16 12.13 9.00
C VAL A 51 -0.17 13.45 8.32
N ASN A 52 0.87 14.28 8.13
CA ASN A 52 0.77 15.45 7.27
C ASN A 52 0.79 14.98 5.81
N GLY A 53 -0.40 14.91 5.20
CA GLY A 53 -0.59 14.56 3.79
C GLY A 53 -0.97 15.77 2.95
N ASN A 54 -0.49 15.84 1.72
CA ASN A 54 -0.90 16.85 0.75
C ASN A 54 -1.09 16.21 -0.64
N GLY A 55 -2.34 16.11 -1.08
CA GLY A 55 -2.66 15.46 -2.34
C GLY A 55 -2.33 13.97 -2.29
N LEU A 56 -1.37 13.52 -3.10
CA LEU A 56 -0.88 12.14 -3.10
C LEU A 56 0.43 11.98 -2.34
N GLU A 57 0.90 13.01 -1.64
CA GLU A 57 2.17 12.99 -0.93
C GLU A 57 1.93 12.81 0.57
N ILE A 58 2.74 11.98 1.22
CA ILE A 58 2.73 11.85 2.68
C ILE A 58 4.12 12.01 3.27
N LEU A 59 4.17 12.48 4.52
CA LEU A 59 5.35 12.45 5.36
C LEU A 59 5.04 11.68 6.66
N THR A 60 5.61 10.48 6.79
CA THR A 60 5.47 9.64 7.99
C THR A 60 6.78 9.62 8.75
N GLY A 61 6.86 10.38 9.84
CA GLY A 61 8.13 10.62 10.54
C GLY A 61 9.13 11.32 9.63
N HIS A 62 10.26 10.66 9.35
CA HIS A 62 11.33 11.16 8.47
C HIS A 62 11.27 10.61 7.03
N ARG A 63 10.16 9.94 6.68
CA ARG A 63 9.98 9.29 5.37
C ARG A 63 8.90 10.02 4.56
N TYR A 64 9.33 10.70 3.51
CA TYR A 64 8.45 11.18 2.46
C TYR A 64 8.13 10.04 1.49
N GLU A 65 6.89 9.99 1.01
CA GLU A 65 6.46 9.00 0.03
C GLU A 65 5.40 9.56 -0.93
N VAL A 66 5.57 9.25 -2.23
CA VAL A 66 4.61 9.58 -3.29
C VAL A 66 4.59 8.49 -4.36
N ALA A 67 3.39 8.18 -4.87
CA ALA A 67 3.20 7.28 -5.99
C ALA A 67 3.88 7.81 -7.26
N ILE A 68 4.50 6.91 -8.01
CA ILE A 68 5.06 7.22 -9.33
C ILE A 68 4.30 6.47 -10.40
N ASP A 69 4.02 7.16 -11.51
CA ASP A 69 3.44 6.54 -12.70
C ASP A 69 4.59 5.99 -13.55
N VAL A 70 4.69 4.67 -13.63
CA VAL A 70 5.74 3.96 -14.37
C VAL A 70 5.08 3.09 -15.43
N ASP A 71 5.61 3.13 -16.65
CA ASP A 71 5.15 2.28 -17.74
C ASP A 71 5.22 0.80 -17.34
N TYR A 72 4.06 0.13 -17.30
CA TYR A 72 3.89 -1.26 -16.89
C TYR A 72 4.84 -2.28 -17.56
N PRO A 73 5.25 -2.12 -18.85
CA PRO A 73 6.27 -2.97 -19.46
C PRO A 73 7.66 -2.86 -18.82
N MET A 74 8.04 -1.69 -18.29
CA MET A 74 9.32 -1.50 -17.61
C MET A 74 9.35 -2.24 -16.27
N MET A 75 8.21 -2.32 -15.57
CA MET A 75 8.10 -3.00 -14.28
C MET A 75 8.45 -4.49 -14.35
N ARG A 76 8.26 -5.17 -15.49
CA ARG A 76 8.53 -6.63 -15.60
C ARG A 76 10.01 -6.97 -15.70
N ARG A 77 10.87 -6.01 -15.99
CA ARG A 77 12.30 -6.23 -16.27
C ARG A 77 13.21 -5.77 -15.14
N GLN A 78 12.67 -5.05 -14.17
CA GLN A 78 13.43 -4.44 -13.08
C GLN A 78 13.14 -5.19 -11.78
N GLU A 79 14.20 -5.52 -11.05
CA GLU A 79 14.09 -5.97 -9.66
C GLU A 79 13.90 -4.76 -8.74
N PHE A 80 12.96 -4.87 -7.81
CA PHE A 80 12.66 -3.84 -6.81
C PHE A 80 12.91 -4.41 -5.41
N PRO A 81 13.30 -3.57 -4.42
CA PRO A 81 13.47 -2.12 -4.51
C PRO A 81 14.80 -1.69 -5.16
N ILE A 82 14.81 -0.50 -5.77
CA ILE A 82 16.02 0.20 -6.18
C ILE A 82 16.40 1.14 -5.04
N LEU A 83 17.63 1.04 -4.55
CA LEU A 83 18.15 1.84 -3.44
C LEU A 83 19.25 2.76 -3.92
N SER A 84 19.27 3.99 -3.41
CA SER A 84 20.36 4.95 -3.61
C SER A 84 20.61 5.73 -2.34
N ASN A 85 21.87 5.92 -1.97
CA ASN A 85 22.26 6.67 -0.78
C ASN A 85 23.06 7.90 -1.20
N ASP A 86 22.65 9.05 -0.69
CA ASP A 86 23.41 10.30 -0.73
C ASP A 86 24.05 10.48 0.65
N GLU A 87 25.30 10.06 0.77
CA GLU A 87 26.05 10.10 2.03
C GLU A 87 26.38 11.53 2.46
N GLU A 88 26.56 12.46 1.51
CA GLU A 88 26.91 13.85 1.78
C GLU A 88 25.76 14.60 2.43
N ASN A 89 24.54 14.37 1.94
CA ASN A 89 23.33 15.01 2.48
C ASN A 89 22.58 14.15 3.51
N HIS A 90 23.08 12.94 3.80
CA HIS A 90 22.41 11.96 4.67
C HIS A 90 20.99 11.58 4.22
N ILE A 91 20.76 11.51 2.90
CA ILE A 91 19.46 11.18 2.32
C ILE A 91 19.48 9.77 1.72
N LYS A 92 18.43 9.00 1.97
CA LYS A 92 18.24 7.69 1.33
C LYS A 92 17.03 7.72 0.41
N TYR A 93 17.19 7.17 -0.78
CA TYR A 93 16.16 7.06 -1.79
C TYR A 93 15.83 5.60 -2.03
N GLU A 94 14.54 5.31 -2.14
CA GLU A 94 14.02 3.99 -2.46
C GLU A 94 12.93 4.12 -3.52
N ILE A 95 13.05 3.37 -4.60
CA ILE A 95 11.95 3.15 -5.55
C ILE A 95 11.50 1.71 -5.42
N GLY A 96 10.23 1.48 -5.11
CA GLY A 96 9.70 0.14 -4.91
C GLY A 96 8.20 0.16 -4.69
N PHE A 97 7.63 -0.97 -4.25
CA PHE A 97 6.20 -1.02 -3.89
C PHE A 97 5.88 -0.01 -2.80
N CYS A 98 4.67 0.54 -2.83
CA CYS A 98 4.18 1.43 -1.78
C CYS A 98 4.35 0.83 -0.38
N SER A 99 4.64 1.65 0.62
CA SER A 99 4.58 1.21 2.01
C SER A 99 3.15 0.86 2.42
N ILE A 100 2.99 0.07 3.49
CA ILE A 100 1.67 -0.24 4.01
C ILE A 100 0.92 1.03 4.43
N GLU A 101 1.61 1.96 5.10
CA GLU A 101 1.05 3.27 5.47
C GLU A 101 0.49 3.99 4.24
N TYR A 102 1.28 4.07 3.17
CA TYR A 102 0.86 4.74 1.95
C TYR A 102 -0.31 4.04 1.25
N CYS A 103 -0.33 2.71 1.26
CA CYS A 103 -1.47 1.93 0.76
C CYS A 103 -2.76 2.26 1.50
N ILE A 104 -2.71 2.29 2.84
CA ILE A 104 -3.85 2.65 3.68
C ILE A 104 -4.27 4.11 3.45
N TYR A 105 -3.30 5.02 3.31
CA TYR A 105 -3.57 6.41 2.97
C TYR A 105 -4.35 6.57 1.65
N LEU A 106 -3.89 5.92 0.57
CA LEU A 106 -4.60 5.94 -0.73
C LEU A 106 -6.01 5.35 -0.63
N LEU A 107 -6.18 4.30 0.20
CA LEU A 107 -7.47 3.70 0.46
C LEU A 107 -8.42 4.66 1.20
N CYS A 108 -7.93 5.39 2.21
CA CYS A 108 -8.68 6.44 2.88
C CYS A 108 -9.12 7.54 1.89
N MET A 109 -8.23 7.99 1.01
CA MET A 109 -8.58 8.98 -0.02
C MET A 109 -9.68 8.50 -0.97
N ILE A 110 -9.70 7.21 -1.35
CA ILE A 110 -10.77 6.64 -2.18
C ILE A 110 -12.12 6.66 -1.44
N ILE A 111 -12.10 6.35 -0.14
CA ILE A 111 -13.30 6.41 0.71
C ILE A 111 -13.81 7.86 0.81
N GLU A 112 -12.92 8.79 1.16
CA GLU A 112 -13.24 10.22 1.30
C GLU A 112 -13.82 10.81 0.01
N LYS A 113 -13.18 10.54 -1.13
CA LYS A 113 -13.69 10.99 -2.44
C LYS A 113 -15.08 10.43 -2.73
N SER A 114 -15.34 9.17 -2.38
CA SER A 114 -16.67 8.58 -2.53
C SER A 114 -17.72 9.28 -1.65
N HIS A 115 -17.35 9.69 -0.44
CA HIS A 115 -18.24 10.46 0.45
C HIS A 115 -18.50 11.87 -0.08
N GLN A 116 -17.47 12.57 -0.57
CA GLN A 116 -17.60 13.90 -1.18
C GLN A 116 -18.52 13.88 -2.41
N GLU A 117 -18.51 12.80 -3.18
CA GLU A 117 -19.38 12.59 -4.35
C GLU A 117 -20.80 12.09 -3.97
N ASN A 118 -21.16 12.04 -2.69
CA ASN A 118 -22.45 11.53 -2.17
C ASN A 118 -22.82 10.13 -2.68
N LYS A 119 -21.81 9.29 -2.96
CA LYS A 119 -22.04 7.92 -3.44
C LYS A 119 -22.45 7.02 -2.28
N ARG A 120 -23.56 6.30 -2.46
CA ARG A 120 -24.06 5.30 -1.50
C ARG A 120 -23.07 4.16 -1.21
N ARG A 121 -22.12 3.91 -2.12
CA ARG A 121 -21.14 2.81 -2.01
C ARG A 121 -19.79 3.28 -2.53
N VAL A 122 -18.73 2.95 -1.79
CA VAL A 122 -17.36 3.12 -2.25
C VAL A 122 -17.09 2.17 -3.41
N VAL A 123 -16.80 2.75 -4.58
CA VAL A 123 -16.48 2.01 -5.80
C VAL A 123 -14.96 2.05 -5.98
N LEU A 124 -14.32 0.88 -5.87
CA LEU A 124 -12.89 0.75 -6.13
C LEU A 124 -12.55 1.10 -7.60
N PRO A 125 -11.40 1.73 -7.87
CA PRO A 125 -10.86 1.88 -9.21
C PRO A 125 -10.81 0.55 -9.97
N MET A 126 -10.97 0.55 -11.30
CA MET A 126 -11.04 -0.68 -12.10
C MET A 126 -9.85 -1.63 -11.85
N LYS A 127 -8.64 -1.09 -11.69
CA LYS A 127 -7.42 -1.86 -11.39
C LYS A 127 -7.50 -2.63 -10.07
N LEU A 128 -8.21 -2.08 -9.08
CA LEU A 128 -8.39 -2.67 -7.74
C LEU A 128 -9.66 -3.53 -7.61
N ARG A 129 -10.46 -3.66 -8.66
CA ARG A 129 -11.65 -4.55 -8.65
C ARG A 129 -11.30 -6.01 -8.92
N ARG A 130 -10.11 -6.27 -9.46
CA ARG A 130 -9.60 -7.63 -9.63
C ARG A 130 -8.98 -8.08 -8.31
N VAL A 131 -9.31 -9.30 -7.89
CA VAL A 131 -8.71 -9.90 -6.69
C VAL A 131 -7.19 -9.95 -6.89
N ILE A 132 -6.45 -9.61 -5.83
CA ILE A 132 -4.99 -9.69 -5.82
C ILE A 132 -4.57 -11.11 -6.22
N ASP A 133 -3.68 -11.21 -7.20
CA ASP A 133 -3.24 -12.48 -7.77
C ASP A 133 -2.08 -13.06 -6.95
N SER A 134 -2.19 -14.32 -6.54
CA SER A 134 -1.20 -15.00 -5.69
C SER A 134 0.17 -15.16 -6.35
N ARG A 135 0.27 -15.02 -7.68
CA ARG A 135 1.54 -15.11 -8.41
C ARG A 135 2.58 -14.06 -8.03
N PHE A 136 2.15 -12.94 -7.44
CA PHE A 136 3.05 -11.85 -7.04
C PHE A 136 3.66 -12.07 -5.66
N ILE A 137 3.17 -13.09 -4.93
CA ILE A 137 3.42 -13.26 -3.50
C ILE A 137 4.58 -14.23 -3.24
N MET A 138 5.07 -14.98 -4.24
CA MET A 138 5.91 -16.14 -3.96
C MET A 138 7.39 -15.95 -4.29
N GLU A 139 8.19 -15.86 -3.22
CA GLU A 139 9.36 -16.73 -3.06
C GLU A 139 8.90 -17.99 -2.31
N GLU A 140 9.44 -19.16 -2.66
CA GLU A 140 9.10 -20.41 -1.96
C GLU A 140 9.61 -20.33 -0.51
N ASN A 141 8.72 -20.49 0.47
CA ASN A 141 8.95 -20.62 1.93
C ASN A 141 8.83 -19.37 2.84
N GLU A 142 8.30 -18.24 2.37
CA GLU A 142 8.05 -17.10 3.25
C GLU A 142 6.63 -17.11 3.87
N GLU A 143 6.53 -16.76 5.15
CA GLU A 143 5.23 -16.58 5.82
C GLU A 143 4.47 -15.41 5.17
N LEU A 144 3.20 -15.64 4.85
CA LEU A 144 2.40 -14.71 4.07
C LEU A 144 1.89 -13.57 4.96
N ASP A 145 2.45 -12.37 4.81
CA ASP A 145 2.00 -11.17 5.53
C ASP A 145 1.01 -10.37 4.66
N TRP A 146 -0.18 -10.09 5.22
CA TRP A 146 -1.22 -9.29 4.57
C TRP A 146 -0.72 -7.93 4.09
N LYS A 147 0.24 -7.32 4.80
CA LYS A 147 0.86 -6.04 4.43
C LYS A 147 1.62 -6.18 3.12
N LYS A 148 2.44 -7.23 3.00
CA LYS A 148 3.20 -7.55 1.78
C LYS A 148 2.26 -7.87 0.61
N VAL A 149 1.21 -8.65 0.86
CA VAL A 149 0.20 -8.96 -0.16
C VAL A 149 -0.51 -7.70 -0.64
N LEU A 150 -0.87 -6.79 0.27
CA LEU A 150 -1.56 -5.55 -0.08
C LEU A 150 -0.65 -4.63 -0.90
N THR A 151 0.58 -4.38 -0.45
CA THR A 151 1.52 -3.46 -1.11
C THR A 151 1.87 -3.93 -2.53
N GLN A 152 2.15 -5.22 -2.70
CA GLN A 152 2.42 -5.81 -4.02
C GLN A 152 1.15 -5.95 -4.87
N GLY A 153 0.01 -6.22 -4.23
CA GLY A 153 -1.28 -6.42 -4.88
C GLY A 153 -1.89 -5.17 -5.49
N LEU A 154 -1.66 -4.00 -4.88
CA LEU A 154 -2.01 -2.70 -5.48
C LEU A 154 -1.21 -2.42 -6.77
N ARG A 155 0.03 -2.95 -6.85
CA ARG A 155 0.96 -2.81 -7.99
C ARG A 155 1.31 -1.37 -8.32
N GLU A 156 1.23 -0.50 -7.33
CA GLU A 156 1.71 0.87 -7.45
C GLU A 156 3.14 0.92 -6.90
N LEU A 157 3.99 1.66 -7.60
CA LEU A 157 5.32 1.99 -7.09
C LEU A 157 5.27 3.37 -6.45
N SER A 158 6.14 3.56 -5.47
CA SER A 158 6.39 4.85 -4.87
C SER A 158 7.89 5.14 -4.87
N ILE A 159 8.20 6.43 -4.91
CA ILE A 159 9.50 6.93 -4.45
C ILE A 159 9.37 7.25 -2.97
N LYS A 160 10.34 6.79 -2.19
CA LYS A 160 10.48 7.08 -0.77
C LYS A 160 11.80 7.82 -0.57
N ILE A 161 11.74 8.90 0.18
CA ILE A 161 12.90 9.71 0.54
C ILE A 161 12.97 9.76 2.05
N TYR A 162 14.07 9.27 2.61
CA TYR A 162 14.36 9.30 4.03
C TYR A 162 15.36 10.41 4.29
N ASP A 163 14.96 11.38 5.11
CA ASP A 163 15.80 12.50 5.54
C ASP A 163 15.46 12.82 7.00
N GLU A 164 16.43 12.63 7.90
CA GLU A 164 16.26 12.90 9.34
C GLU A 164 15.95 14.37 9.64
N ASN A 165 16.34 15.28 8.73
CA ASN A 165 16.08 16.71 8.86
C ASN A 165 14.71 17.12 8.28
N ALA A 166 13.98 16.20 7.66
CA ALA A 166 12.67 16.49 7.10
C ALA A 166 11.60 16.58 8.18
N ASN A 167 10.90 17.72 8.19
CA ASN A 167 9.80 18.01 9.11
C ASN A 167 8.53 18.51 8.39
N ASN A 168 8.58 18.70 7.07
CA ASN A 168 7.43 19.07 6.25
C ASN A 168 7.58 18.55 4.81
N ILE A 169 6.47 18.43 4.10
CA ILE A 169 6.43 17.98 2.69
C ILE A 169 7.10 19.00 1.76
N GLU A 170 7.01 20.30 2.06
CA GLU A 170 7.52 21.37 1.18
C GLU A 170 9.03 21.27 0.95
N LYS A 171 9.79 20.71 1.89
CA LYS A 171 11.23 20.43 1.72
C LYS A 171 11.54 19.51 0.54
N PHE A 172 10.63 18.59 0.20
CA PHE A 172 10.80 17.66 -0.92
C PHE A 172 10.30 18.23 -2.25
N ARG A 173 9.56 19.34 -2.20
CA ARG A 173 9.10 20.07 -3.38
C ARG A 173 10.17 21.10 -3.76
N ILE A 174 11.21 20.66 -4.46
CA ILE A 174 12.09 21.61 -5.13
C ILE A 174 11.24 22.30 -6.21
N LYS A 175 10.92 23.59 -6.00
CA LYS A 175 10.26 24.43 -7.00
C LYS A 175 11.12 24.41 -8.27
N LYS A 176 10.55 23.85 -9.34
CA LYS A 176 11.04 24.05 -10.71
C LYS A 176 10.96 25.52 -11.10
#